data_AF-H9FDI3-F1
#
_entry.id   AF-H9FDI3-F1
#
_cell.length_a   1.000
_cell.length_b   1.000
_cell.length_c   1.000
_cell.angle_alpha   90.00
_cell.angle_beta   90.00
_cell.angle_gamma   90.00
#
_symmetry.space_group_name_H-M   'P 1'
#
loop_
_entity.id
_entity.type
_entity.pdbx_description
1 polymer ?
#
loop_
_entity_poly.entity_id
_entity_poly.type
_entity_poly.pdbx_seq_one_letter_code
_entity_poly.pdbx_strand_id
1 'polypeptide(L)' 'ETTTHVLSGKPLRTLNVLLGIARGCWVLSYDWVLWSLESGQWISEEPFELSNHFPAAPLCRRECHLSA' A
#
# COMPACT_ATOMS: atom_id res chain seq x y z
N GLU A 1 -8.15 5.12 -14.13
CA GLU A 1 -7.53 4.26 -13.10
C GLU A 1 -8.00 4.75 -11.73
N THR A 2 -8.47 3.88 -10.86
CA THR A 2 -9.12 4.25 -9.57
C THR A 2 -8.52 3.55 -8.35
N THR A 3 -7.47 2.75 -8.54
CA THR A 3 -6.84 1.97 -7.47
C THR A 3 -6.05 2.88 -6.55
N THR A 4 -6.35 2.85 -5.26
CA THR A 4 -5.61 3.57 -4.21
C THR A 4 -4.83 2.63 -3.28
N HIS A 5 -5.22 1.36 -3.19
CA HIS A 5 -4.65 0.36 -2.30
C HIS A 5 -4.37 -0.95 -3.04
N VAL A 6 -3.21 -1.54 -2.78
CA VAL A 6 -2.79 -2.86 -3.25
C VAL A 6 -2.44 -3.70 -2.03
N LEU A 7 -3.19 -4.77 -1.83
CA LEU A 7 -2.97 -5.71 -0.72
C LEU A 7 -2.14 -6.89 -1.18
N SER A 8 -1.15 -7.27 -0.39
CA SER A 8 -0.28 -8.39 -0.68
C SER A 8 -0.25 -9.40 0.45
N GLY A 9 -0.64 -10.65 0.16
CA GLY A 9 -0.59 -11.75 1.13
C GLY A 9 0.83 -12.27 1.40
N LYS A 10 1.75 -12.07 0.46
CA LYS A 10 3.20 -12.35 0.61
C LYS A 10 3.98 -11.27 -0.12
N PRO A 11 5.15 -10.82 0.36
CA PRO A 11 5.90 -9.72 -0.23
C PRO A 11 6.63 -10.13 -1.53
N LEU A 12 5.86 -10.46 -2.57
CA LEU A 12 6.33 -10.80 -3.90
C LEU A 12 6.17 -9.62 -4.85
N ARG A 13 7.17 -9.40 -5.70
CA ARG A 13 7.19 -8.28 -6.66
C ARG A 13 6.38 -8.60 -7.92
N THR A 14 5.05 -8.65 -7.77
CA THR A 14 4.12 -8.89 -8.88
C THR A 14 3.90 -7.64 -9.71
N LEU A 15 3.30 -7.79 -10.91
CA LEU A 15 2.95 -6.66 -11.76
C LEU A 15 2.01 -5.66 -11.05
N ASN A 16 1.05 -6.15 -10.25
CA ASN A 16 0.14 -5.30 -9.48
C ASN A 16 0.87 -4.46 -8.42
N VAL A 17 1.87 -5.04 -7.76
CA VAL A 17 2.70 -4.31 -6.80
C VAL A 17 3.50 -3.22 -7.51
N LEU A 18 4.16 -3.56 -8.63
CA LEU A 18 4.95 -2.58 -9.40
C LEU A 18 4.09 -1.43 -9.93
N LEU A 19 2.91 -1.74 -10.47
CA LEU A 19 1.96 -0.73 -10.94
C LEU A 19 1.39 0.09 -9.78
N GLY A 20 1.16 -0.51 -8.61
CA GLY A 20 0.75 0.20 -7.40
C GLY A 20 1.79 1.22 -6.96
N ILE A 21 3.06 0.82 -6.90
CA ILE A 21 4.18 1.73 -6.57
C ILE A 21 4.27 2.87 -7.59
N ALA A 22 4.26 2.55 -8.89
CA ALA A 22 4.37 3.55 -9.95
C ALA A 22 3.24 4.59 -9.93
N ARG A 23 2.07 4.23 -9.38
CA ARG A 23 0.90 5.12 -9.23
C ARG A 23 0.82 5.81 -7.87
N GLY A 24 1.77 5.54 -6.97
CA GLY A 24 1.74 6.07 -5.61
C GLY A 24 0.62 5.48 -4.73
N CYS A 25 0.14 4.27 -5.03
CA CYS A 25 -0.82 3.56 -4.20
C CYS A 25 -0.19 3.10 -2.88
N TRP A 26 -1.03 2.87 -1.87
CA TRP A 26 -0.64 2.08 -0.70
C TRP A 26 -0.34 0.64 -1.11
N VAL A 27 0.79 0.10 -0.62
CA VAL A 27 1.16 -1.31 -0.79
C VAL A 27 1.28 -1.94 0.59
N LEU A 28 0.25 -2.68 1.00
CA LEU A 28 0.05 -3.09 2.40
C LEU A 28 0.08 -4.61 2.56
N SER A 29 0.38 -5.07 3.77
CA SER A 29 0.14 -6.45 4.18
C SER A 29 -1.36 -6.74 4.27
N TYR A 30 -1.73 -8.01 4.23
CA TYR A 30 -3.12 -8.44 4.42
C TYR A 30 -3.68 -8.06 5.81
N ASP A 31 -2.81 -7.94 6.82
CA ASP A 31 -3.21 -7.65 8.20
C ASP A 31 -3.96 -6.33 8.34
N TRP A 32 -3.72 -5.35 7.46
CA TRP A 32 -4.46 -4.08 7.47
C TRP A 32 -5.97 -4.29 7.39
N VAL A 33 -6.42 -5.23 6.57
CA VAL A 33 -7.86 -5.54 6.44
C VAL A 33 -8.38 -6.24 7.69
N LEU A 34 -7.60 -7.14 8.29
CA LEU A 34 -8.00 -7.85 9.50
C LEU A 34 -8.15 -6.88 10.68
N TRP A 35 -7.18 -5.98 10.87
CA TRP A 35 -7.24 -4.98 11.93
C TRP A 35 -8.27 -3.88 11.67
N SER A 36 -8.50 -3.52 10.41
CA SER A 36 -9.60 -2.62 10.04
C SER A 36 -10.96 -3.24 10.35
N LEU A 37 -11.13 -4.54 10.05
CA LEU A 37 -12.35 -5.28 10.36
C LEU A 37 -12.60 -5.32 11.88
N GLU A 38 -11.58 -5.66 12.67
CA GLU A 38 -11.66 -5.69 14.14
C GLU A 38 -12.01 -4.30 14.71
N SER A 39 -11.49 -3.24 14.10
CA SER A 39 -11.76 -1.85 14.51
C SER A 39 -13.11 -1.32 14.02
N GLY A 40 -13.81 -2.04 13.14
CA GLY A 40 -15.06 -1.61 12.50
C GLY A 40 -14.91 -0.46 11.51
N GLN A 41 -13.68 -0.10 11.13
CA GLN A 41 -13.37 1.02 10.22
C GLN A 41 -11.99 0.84 9.58
N TRP A 42 -11.75 1.48 8.44
CA TRP A 42 -10.41 1.54 7.85
C TRP A 42 -9.47 2.30 8.77
N ILE A 43 -8.43 1.62 9.24
CA ILE A 43 -7.41 2.22 10.12
C ILE A 43 -6.23 2.74 9.30
N SER A 44 -5.31 3.44 9.96
CA SER A 44 -4.09 3.95 9.33
C SER A 44 -3.32 2.84 8.62
N GLU A 45 -2.93 3.11 7.39
CA GLU A 45 -2.22 2.21 6.48
C GLU A 45 -0.72 2.11 6.80
N GLU A 46 -0.13 3.18 7.35
CA GLU A 46 1.32 3.34 7.58
C GLU A 46 1.96 2.18 8.38
N PRO A 47 1.34 1.65 9.46
CA PRO A 47 1.88 0.50 10.19
C PRO A 47 1.93 -0.81 9.39
N PHE A 48 1.14 -0.92 8.32
CA PHE A 48 0.99 -2.12 7.50
C PHE A 48 1.68 -2.00 6.14
N GLU A 49 2.33 -0.87 5.89
CA GLU A 49 3.04 -0.64 4.64
C GLU A 49 4.24 -1.58 4.52
N LEU A 50 4.36 -2.23 3.35
CA LEU A 50 5.42 -3.20 3.08
C LEU A 50 6.77 -2.53 2.72
N SER A 51 7.13 -1.44 3.39
CA SER A 51 8.29 -0.59 3.07
C SER A 51 9.63 -1.33 3.16
N ASN A 52 9.75 -2.32 4.06
CA ASN A 52 10.96 -3.15 4.17
C ASN A 52 11.23 -4.00 2.91
N HIS A 53 10.16 -4.42 2.23
CA HIS A 53 10.25 -5.23 1.01
C HIS A 53 10.22 -4.37 -0.26
N PHE A 54 9.51 -3.25 -0.20
CA PHE A 54 9.33 -2.32 -1.30
C PHE A 54 9.67 -0.88 -0.86
N PRO A 55 10.96 -0.52 -0.72
CA PRO A 55 11.36 0.81 -0.22
C PRO A 55 10.85 1.99 -1.06
N ALA A 56 10.56 1.75 -2.34
CA ALA A 56 10.01 2.76 -3.24
C ALA A 56 8.52 3.05 -2.98
N ALA A 57 7.76 2.16 -2.33
CA ALA A 57 6.34 2.37 -2.07
C ALA A 57 6.04 3.67 -1.29
N PRO A 58 6.69 3.96 -0.15
CA PRO A 58 6.46 5.21 0.57
C PRO A 58 6.99 6.44 -0.16
N LEU A 59 8.08 6.31 -0.92
CA LEU A 59 8.66 7.41 -1.70
C LEU A 59 7.70 7.85 -2.80
N CYS A 60 7.29 6.91 -3.66
CA CYS A 60 6.41 7.20 -4.78
C CYS A 60 5.04 7.70 -4.32
N ARG A 61 4.47 7.15 -3.23
CA ARG A 61 3.21 7.66 -2.65
C ARG A 61 3.32 9.14 -2.27
N ARG A 62 4.40 9.52 -1.57
CA ARG A 62 4.62 10.89 -1.11
C ARG A 62 4.87 11.85 -2.27
N GLU A 63 5.62 11.44 -3.28
CA GLU A 63 5.85 12.23 -4.50
C GLU A 63 4.56 12.44 -5.31
N CYS A 64 3.72 11.40 -5.44
CA CYS A 64 2.42 11.52 -6.09
C CYS A 64 1.48 12.47 -5.34
N HIS A 65 1.46 12.46 -4.00
CA HIS A 65 0.66 13.41 -3.22
C HIS A 65 1.10 14.86 -3.38
N LEU A 66 2.37 15.12 -3.68
CA LEU A 66 2.90 16.47 -3.91
C LEU A 66 2.68 16.96 -5.34
N SER A 67 2.39 16.06 -6.28
CA SER A 67 2.20 16.36 -7.70
C SER A 67 0.72 16.48 -8.11
N ALA A 68 -0.20 16.18 -7.20
CA ALA A 68 -1.66 16.24 -7.37
C ALA A 68 -2.24 17.50 -6.71
#